data_AF-A0A250JSR4-F1
#
_entry.id   AF-A0A250JSR4-F1
#
_cell.length_a   1.000
_cell.length_b   1.000
_cell.length_c   1.000
_cell.angle_alpha   90.00
_cell.angle_beta   90.00
_cell.angle_gamma   90.00
#
_symmetry.space_group_name_H-M   'P 1'
#
loop_
_entity.id
_entity.type
_entity.pdbx_description
1 polymer ?
#
loop_
_entity_poly.entity_id
_entity_poly.type
_entity_poly.pdbx_seq_one_letter_code
_entity_poly.pdbx_strand_id
1 'polypeptide(L)'
;MPLIPRRPRSLVALLLLTAAVGPWASGCRRVVRPDLGQDRTVEAGVPVDLGSQREDATAVTWDFGDGSDAQTAPWVSHAFSRTGAYTVRALHEGEEVGRVQLTVVPRPVLRAVPASARTVMWLPELRGHVDRLMDFYARLVGPENARQAVEASPLLPLLFADLEGDAGTVVDADEGFGFFLLPDFDGVVTLLGITEPEAAMSAVASELERAGHGVMPRPDGSVTVEPAAGGPPMLLFEDRGYLYLAVPEGLEEPEDGEPRQAQVLAIPDAEVARQAVRGLTGPGLAEDPLLTELRPKVADGSVYLFSAQQPGAAEDTHPIRGFAASLAVMPERVDLDGFLSSTTPLFQGARAPASALLKDAELGPIAAAQISVPPEELARLVFGAPGSERRERVVASWRREGLDVEALLQSLRGDVVLRAYFDIPAFFRNFLRNKRPDPKGTLVVEAGLTASEPVRALVQKHLEDSPLRYTTQQEPDGTLFRTRIREQPVELRILPERASLLAGEVLDGRPRGDVGAELRERFGGEAFSTGHVSLMVDLGRLRADLRTAEKVPGVPSALLGATKALSGALLDRITPLDSGFLDFAPVEGGGRLKGRLSLRAEQEASR
;
A
#
# COMPACT_ATOMS: atom_id res chain seq x y z
N MET A 1 25.80 -79.43 64.81
CA MET A 1 24.35 -79.66 64.90
C MET A 1 23.65 -78.34 64.58
N PRO A 2 22.57 -78.34 63.80
CA PRO A 2 22.42 -79.11 62.55
C PRO A 2 21.64 -78.25 61.50
N LEU A 3 21.36 -78.58 60.23
CA LEU A 3 21.20 -79.80 59.43
C LEU A 3 21.60 -79.41 57.97
N ILE A 4 22.59 -80.04 57.31
CA ILE A 4 22.52 -81.29 56.52
C ILE A 4 21.73 -81.18 55.19
N PRO A 5 22.21 -81.83 54.11
CA PRO A 5 22.32 -81.30 52.74
C PRO A 5 21.50 -82.09 51.71
N ARG A 6 21.71 -81.85 50.40
CA ARG A 6 21.82 -82.90 49.37
C ARG A 6 22.27 -82.34 48.00
N ARG A 7 23.40 -82.82 47.49
CA ARG A 7 23.57 -83.13 46.06
C ARG A 7 23.13 -84.59 45.85
N PRO A 8 22.78 -85.00 44.63
CA PRO A 8 23.77 -85.74 43.86
C PRO A 8 23.80 -85.39 42.37
N ARG A 9 24.88 -85.84 41.73
CA ARG A 9 25.15 -85.84 40.30
C ARG A 9 24.40 -86.99 39.60
N SER A 10 24.25 -86.81 38.29
CA SER A 10 24.47 -87.81 37.23
C SER A 10 23.28 -88.59 36.65
N LEU A 11 23.41 -88.77 35.32
CA LEU A 11 22.85 -89.82 34.47
C LEU A 11 21.37 -89.71 34.09
N VAL A 12 21.10 -89.02 32.97
CA VAL A 12 20.50 -89.68 31.79
C VAL A 12 21.05 -88.99 30.54
N ALA A 13 22.16 -89.54 30.02
CA ALA A 13 22.37 -89.52 28.60
C ALA A 13 21.24 -90.35 27.94
N LEU A 14 20.88 -90.00 26.71
CA LEU A 14 20.22 -90.90 25.77
C LEU A 14 18.70 -91.07 25.94
N LEU A 15 17.92 -90.05 25.59
CA LEU A 15 16.62 -90.24 24.93
C LEU A 15 16.15 -88.94 24.29
N LEU A 16 15.76 -89.05 23.01
CA LEU A 16 15.15 -88.04 22.14
C LEU A 16 16.09 -87.21 21.25
N LEU A 17 16.99 -87.93 20.58
CA LEU A 17 17.26 -87.72 19.16
C LEU A 17 16.16 -88.47 18.38
N THR A 18 15.08 -87.76 17.99
CA THR A 18 14.29 -87.95 16.74
C THR A 18 13.04 -87.06 16.76
N ALA A 19 12.70 -86.53 15.57
CA ALA A 19 11.46 -85.85 15.19
C ALA A 19 11.33 -84.34 15.51
N ALA A 20 11.98 -83.50 14.71
CA ALA A 20 11.29 -82.76 13.63
C ALA A 20 12.23 -81.68 13.08
N VAL A 21 12.89 -82.00 11.96
CA VAL A 21 13.31 -80.97 11.00
C VAL A 21 12.01 -80.44 10.39
N GLY A 22 11.43 -79.42 11.01
CA GLY A 22 10.43 -78.58 10.39
C GLY A 22 11.14 -77.40 9.73
N PRO A 23 10.94 -77.12 8.43
CA PRO A 23 11.39 -75.88 7.83
C PRO A 23 10.46 -74.77 8.32
N TRP A 24 10.63 -74.34 9.56
CA TRP A 24 10.13 -73.04 10.00
C TRP A 24 11.28 -72.06 9.85
N ALA A 25 11.67 -71.84 8.59
CA ALA A 25 11.96 -70.48 8.20
C ALA A 25 10.62 -69.74 8.36
N SER A 26 10.34 -69.30 9.59
CA SER A 26 9.53 -68.11 9.78
C SER A 26 10.32 -67.03 9.07
N GLY A 27 10.11 -66.89 7.77
CA GLY A 27 10.62 -65.77 7.02
C GLY A 27 10.20 -64.57 7.83
N CYS A 28 11.17 -63.83 8.35
CA CYS A 28 10.92 -62.52 8.89
C CYS A 28 10.28 -61.75 7.74
N ARG A 29 8.94 -61.68 7.70
CA ARG A 29 8.24 -60.71 6.87
C ARG A 29 8.72 -59.38 7.39
N ARG A 30 9.68 -58.79 6.68
CA ARG A 30 10.22 -57.47 6.97
C ARG A 30 9.01 -56.56 6.94
N VAL A 31 8.57 -56.10 8.12
CA VAL A 31 7.39 -55.24 8.23
C VAL A 31 7.74 -53.95 7.49
N VAL A 32 7.10 -53.72 6.35
CA VAL A 32 7.26 -52.49 5.58
C VAL A 32 6.64 -51.37 6.42
N ARG A 33 7.49 -50.45 6.90
CA ARG A 33 7.06 -49.24 7.62
C ARG A 33 7.48 -48.04 6.78
N PRO A 34 6.60 -47.54 5.90
CA PRO A 34 6.88 -46.33 5.16
C PRO A 34 6.97 -45.13 6.13
N ASP A 35 7.81 -44.16 5.80
CA ASP A 35 7.93 -42.93 6.59
C ASP A 35 6.81 -41.95 6.20
N LEU A 36 5.74 -41.92 6.98
CA LEU A 36 4.61 -41.03 6.76
C LEU A 36 4.74 -39.70 7.53
N GLY A 37 5.67 -39.65 8.50
CA GLY A 37 5.68 -38.63 9.54
C GLY A 37 4.48 -38.70 10.49
N GLN A 38 4.20 -37.58 11.15
CA GLN A 38 3.04 -37.42 12.04
C GLN A 38 1.95 -36.59 11.35
N ASP A 39 0.75 -36.64 11.93
CA ASP A 39 -0.35 -35.74 11.57
C ASP A 39 0.12 -34.29 11.70
N ARG A 40 -0.10 -33.48 10.66
CA ARG A 40 0.46 -32.13 10.57
C ARG A 40 -0.36 -31.22 9.66
N THR A 41 -0.21 -29.92 9.88
CA THR A 41 -0.73 -28.88 9.00
C THR A 41 0.31 -28.55 7.93
N VAL A 42 -0.12 -28.44 6.69
CA VAL A 42 0.69 -28.08 5.52
C VAL A 42 -0.05 -27.02 4.70
N GLU A 43 0.64 -26.35 3.79
CA GLU A 43 0.04 -25.31 2.95
C GLU A 43 -0.32 -25.85 1.57
N ALA A 44 -1.39 -25.30 0.99
CA ALA A 44 -1.78 -25.61 -0.39
C ALA A 44 -0.63 -25.30 -1.37
N GLY A 45 -0.48 -26.16 -2.38
CA GLY A 45 0.55 -26.03 -3.42
C GLY A 45 1.99 -26.32 -2.97
N VAL A 46 2.27 -26.44 -1.67
CA VAL A 46 3.62 -26.76 -1.16
C VAL A 46 3.83 -28.29 -1.18
N PRO A 47 4.85 -28.81 -1.89
CA PRO A 47 5.12 -30.24 -1.91
C PRO A 47 5.41 -30.80 -0.51
N VAL A 48 4.75 -31.91 -0.18
CA VAL A 48 4.93 -32.69 1.03
C VAL A 48 5.69 -33.95 0.69
N ASP A 49 6.86 -34.10 1.30
CA ASP A 49 7.65 -35.31 1.17
C ASP A 49 7.08 -36.44 2.03
N LEU A 50 6.94 -37.61 1.41
CA LEU A 50 6.47 -38.84 2.03
C LEU A 50 7.40 -39.99 1.63
N GLY A 51 7.66 -40.89 2.56
CA GLY A 51 8.59 -41.99 2.36
C GLY A 51 10.04 -41.60 2.62
N SER A 52 10.97 -42.43 2.15
CA SER A 52 12.39 -42.33 2.49
C SER A 52 13.24 -42.43 1.23
N GLN A 53 14.13 -41.46 1.02
CA GLN A 53 15.09 -41.45 -0.09
C GLN A 53 16.28 -42.42 0.09
N ARG A 54 16.30 -43.19 1.18
CA ARG A 54 17.34 -44.22 1.40
C ARG A 54 17.27 -45.32 0.35
N GLU A 55 18.43 -45.80 -0.09
CA GLU A 55 18.53 -46.87 -1.10
C GLU A 55 17.85 -48.18 -0.68
N ASP A 56 17.75 -48.47 0.62
CA ASP A 56 17.12 -49.68 1.16
C ASP A 56 15.62 -49.52 1.46
N ALA A 57 15.02 -48.37 1.14
CA ALA A 57 13.62 -48.12 1.34
C ALA A 57 12.75 -48.96 0.39
N THR A 58 11.71 -49.58 0.93
CA THR A 58 10.79 -50.42 0.15
C THR A 58 9.76 -49.53 -0.55
N ALA A 59 9.55 -49.75 -1.85
CA ALA A 59 8.51 -49.06 -2.59
C ALA A 59 7.11 -49.47 -2.08
N VAL A 60 6.26 -48.46 -1.91
CA VAL A 60 4.84 -48.60 -1.55
C VAL A 60 4.02 -47.76 -2.52
N THR A 61 2.74 -48.08 -2.64
CA THR A 61 1.77 -47.27 -3.37
C THR A 61 1.16 -46.24 -2.43
N TRP A 62 1.31 -44.97 -2.78
CA TRP A 62 0.80 -43.82 -2.05
C TRP A 62 -0.56 -43.40 -2.61
N ASP A 63 -1.58 -43.44 -1.76
CA ASP A 63 -2.91 -42.90 -2.01
C ASP A 63 -3.05 -41.62 -1.17
N PHE A 64 -3.15 -40.47 -1.82
CA PHE A 64 -3.11 -39.16 -1.16
C PHE A 64 -4.47 -38.73 -0.59
N GLY A 65 -5.56 -39.37 -1.03
CA GLY A 65 -6.92 -39.06 -0.58
C GLY A 65 -7.50 -37.74 -1.11
N ASP A 66 -6.81 -37.04 -2.02
CA ASP A 66 -7.26 -35.81 -2.68
C ASP A 66 -7.86 -36.03 -4.08
N GLY A 67 -7.88 -37.29 -4.53
CA GLY A 67 -8.40 -37.69 -5.83
C GLY A 67 -7.34 -37.74 -6.94
N SER A 68 -6.08 -37.40 -6.66
CA SER A 68 -4.99 -37.58 -7.64
C SER A 68 -4.63 -39.06 -7.81
N ASP A 69 -3.96 -39.38 -8.92
CA ASP A 69 -3.48 -40.74 -9.17
C ASP A 69 -2.49 -41.21 -8.08
N ALA A 70 -2.63 -42.46 -7.68
CA ALA A 70 -1.73 -43.08 -6.72
C ALA A 70 -0.33 -43.30 -7.33
N GLN A 71 0.71 -43.03 -6.55
CA GLN A 71 2.10 -43.15 -7.00
C GLN A 71 2.81 -44.32 -6.31
N THR A 72 3.61 -45.10 -7.05
CA THR A 72 4.36 -46.22 -6.46
C THR A 72 5.86 -45.93 -6.43
N ALA A 73 6.40 -45.62 -5.25
CA ALA A 73 7.80 -45.29 -5.05
C ALA A 73 8.20 -45.42 -3.56
N PRO A 74 9.50 -45.56 -3.24
CA PRO A 74 9.97 -45.52 -1.86
C PRO A 74 9.88 -44.12 -1.23
N TRP A 75 9.86 -43.08 -2.06
CA TRP A 75 9.70 -41.67 -1.69
C TRP A 75 8.89 -40.96 -2.78
N VAL A 76 8.00 -40.06 -2.37
CA VAL A 76 7.21 -39.20 -3.24
C VAL A 76 7.19 -37.78 -2.67
N SER A 77 7.08 -36.78 -3.55
CA SER A 77 6.84 -35.38 -3.19
C SER A 77 5.51 -34.99 -3.80
N HIS A 78 4.50 -34.71 -2.96
CA HIS A 78 3.12 -34.48 -3.40
C HIS A 78 2.59 -33.14 -2.89
N ALA A 79 2.05 -32.31 -3.78
CA ALA A 79 1.44 -31.03 -3.42
C ALA A 79 -0.08 -31.12 -3.50
N PHE A 80 -0.75 -30.73 -2.42
CA PHE A 80 -2.22 -30.67 -2.35
C PHE A 80 -2.68 -29.32 -2.87
N SER A 81 -3.49 -29.28 -3.92
CA SER A 81 -3.94 -28.02 -4.54
C SER A 81 -5.10 -27.35 -3.79
N ARG A 82 -5.83 -28.09 -2.96
CA ARG A 82 -7.03 -27.59 -2.27
C ARG A 82 -6.86 -27.71 -0.76
N THR A 83 -7.49 -26.78 -0.05
CA THR A 83 -7.56 -26.82 1.41
C THR A 83 -8.49 -27.94 1.86
N GLY A 84 -8.18 -28.55 3.01
CA GLY A 84 -8.96 -29.68 3.51
C GLY A 84 -8.16 -30.65 4.37
N ALA A 85 -8.85 -31.65 4.91
CA ALA A 85 -8.23 -32.73 5.66
C ALA A 85 -8.11 -33.97 4.78
N TYR A 86 -6.88 -34.38 4.48
CA TYR A 86 -6.56 -35.51 3.62
C TYR A 86 -5.99 -36.67 4.44
N THR A 87 -6.47 -37.88 4.15
CA THR A 87 -5.92 -39.11 4.73
C THR A 87 -5.00 -39.75 3.71
N VAL A 88 -3.69 -39.59 3.89
CA VAL A 88 -2.70 -40.23 3.03
C VAL A 88 -2.47 -41.66 3.52
N ARG A 89 -2.55 -42.64 2.62
CA ARG A 89 -2.41 -44.06 2.90
C ARG A 89 -1.23 -44.62 2.11
N ALA A 90 -0.42 -45.43 2.77
CA ALA A 90 0.64 -46.19 2.12
C ALA A 90 0.21 -47.66 2.04
N LEU A 91 0.24 -48.21 0.83
CA LEU A 91 -0.23 -49.55 0.50
C LEU A 91 0.96 -50.41 0.02
N HIS A 92 1.12 -51.61 0.55
CA HIS A 92 2.08 -52.59 0.08
C HIS A 92 1.33 -53.84 -0.37
N GLU A 93 1.49 -54.22 -1.65
CA GLU A 93 0.73 -55.33 -2.26
C GLU A 93 -0.80 -55.20 -2.11
N GLY A 94 -1.30 -53.96 -2.06
CA GLY A 94 -2.72 -53.65 -1.89
C GLY A 94 -3.21 -53.58 -0.43
N GLU A 95 -2.37 -53.96 0.53
CA GLU A 95 -2.68 -53.88 1.96
C GLU A 95 -2.14 -52.59 2.56
N GLU A 96 -2.94 -51.94 3.43
CA GLU A 96 -2.50 -50.72 4.10
C GLU A 96 -1.44 -51.02 5.16
N VAL A 97 -0.26 -50.43 4.95
CA VAL A 97 0.89 -50.55 5.87
C VAL A 97 1.10 -49.29 6.71
N GLY A 98 0.37 -48.21 6.43
CA GLY A 98 0.29 -47.02 7.28
C GLY A 98 -0.60 -45.92 6.70
N ARG A 99 -0.92 -44.94 7.55
CA ARG A 99 -1.66 -43.72 7.17
C ARG A 99 -1.21 -42.52 8.00
N VAL A 100 -1.47 -41.32 7.48
CA VAL A 100 -1.27 -40.03 8.18
C VAL A 100 -2.37 -39.06 7.76
N GLN A 101 -2.79 -38.18 8.67
CA GLN A 101 -3.73 -37.12 8.39
C GLN A 101 -3.00 -35.79 8.15
N LEU A 102 -3.20 -35.20 6.98
CA LEU A 102 -2.66 -33.89 6.62
C LEU A 102 -3.80 -32.87 6.58
N THR A 103 -3.66 -31.77 7.32
CA THR A 103 -4.58 -30.63 7.23
C THR A 103 -3.96 -29.57 6.33
N VAL A 104 -4.48 -29.42 5.12
CA VAL A 104 -4.02 -28.43 4.14
C VAL A 104 -4.76 -27.11 4.36
N VAL A 105 -4.03 -26.04 4.59
CA VAL A 105 -4.56 -24.68 4.78
C VAL A 105 -4.21 -23.77 3.60
N PRO A 106 -4.93 -22.64 3.39
CA PRO A 106 -4.59 -21.69 2.33
C PRO A 106 -3.15 -21.23 2.47
N ARG A 107 -2.43 -21.11 1.35
CA ARG A 107 -1.06 -20.59 1.37
C ARG A 107 -1.14 -19.07 1.41
N PRO A 108 -0.60 -18.38 2.42
CA PRO A 108 -0.67 -16.91 2.47
C PRO A 108 0.07 -16.26 1.30
N VAL A 109 -0.47 -15.15 0.76
CA VAL A 109 0.10 -14.41 -0.39
C VAL A 109 1.60 -14.13 -0.22
N LEU A 110 2.02 -13.70 0.97
CA LEU A 110 3.43 -13.38 1.24
C LEU A 110 4.38 -14.59 1.12
N ARG A 111 3.88 -15.83 1.25
CA ARG A 111 4.66 -17.05 0.99
C ARG A 111 4.75 -17.40 -0.49
N ALA A 112 3.88 -16.82 -1.31
CA ALA A 112 3.90 -16.88 -2.77
C ALA A 112 4.75 -15.75 -3.40
N VAL A 113 5.21 -14.78 -2.59
CA VAL A 113 6.08 -13.70 -3.04
C VAL A 113 7.56 -14.02 -2.74
N PRO A 114 8.47 -13.89 -3.74
CA PRO A 114 9.91 -14.09 -3.52
C PRO A 114 10.47 -13.19 -2.42
N ALA A 115 11.39 -13.71 -1.61
CA ALA A 115 12.05 -12.92 -0.54
C ALA A 115 12.90 -11.76 -1.07
N SER A 116 13.24 -11.76 -2.37
CA SER A 116 13.94 -10.64 -3.03
C SER A 116 13.01 -9.47 -3.37
N ALA A 117 11.69 -9.64 -3.30
CA ALA A 117 10.72 -8.60 -3.61
C ALA A 117 10.92 -7.38 -2.69
N ARG A 118 10.89 -6.18 -3.30
CA ARG A 118 11.15 -4.92 -2.60
C ARG A 118 9.90 -4.23 -2.14
N THR A 119 8.90 -4.26 -2.98
CA THR A 119 7.59 -3.67 -2.72
C THR A 119 6.56 -4.75 -2.96
N VAL A 120 5.63 -4.90 -2.03
CA VAL A 120 4.46 -5.76 -2.17
C VAL A 120 3.23 -5.01 -1.70
N MET A 121 2.16 -5.05 -2.48
CA MET A 121 0.82 -4.77 -1.98
C MET A 121 0.04 -6.07 -2.03
N TRP A 122 -0.69 -6.39 -0.95
CA TRP A 122 -1.50 -7.60 -0.93
C TRP A 122 -2.80 -7.42 -0.15
N LEU A 123 -3.78 -8.19 -0.59
CA LEU A 123 -5.01 -8.51 0.11
C LEU A 123 -4.83 -9.93 0.67
N PRO A 124 -4.84 -10.15 2.00
CA PRO A 124 -4.56 -11.48 2.56
C PRO A 124 -5.55 -12.55 2.15
N GLU A 125 -6.83 -12.19 2.08
CA GLU A 125 -7.94 -13.03 1.68
C GLU A 125 -8.92 -12.20 0.83
N LEU A 126 -9.55 -12.83 -0.15
CA LEU A 126 -10.51 -12.15 -1.03
C LEU A 126 -11.88 -12.01 -0.35
N ARG A 127 -12.30 -13.07 0.34
CA ARG A 127 -13.61 -13.18 0.99
C ARG A 127 -13.87 -12.01 1.94
N GLY A 128 -14.95 -11.27 1.69
CA GLY A 128 -15.40 -10.17 2.56
C GLY A 128 -14.57 -8.88 2.50
N HIS A 129 -13.45 -8.86 1.76
CA HIS A 129 -12.61 -7.69 1.56
C HIS A 129 -12.82 -7.05 0.18
N VAL A 130 -12.86 -7.86 -0.87
CA VAL A 130 -12.98 -7.38 -2.26
C VAL A 130 -14.27 -6.59 -2.46
N ASP A 131 -15.42 -7.10 -2.02
CA ASP A 131 -16.71 -6.42 -2.19
C ASP A 131 -16.72 -5.03 -1.53
N ARG A 132 -16.14 -4.90 -0.33
CA ARG A 132 -16.07 -3.63 0.40
C ARG A 132 -15.15 -2.63 -0.30
N LEU A 133 -14.01 -3.11 -0.80
CA LEU A 133 -13.06 -2.29 -1.57
C LEU A 133 -13.70 -1.77 -2.85
N MET A 134 -14.39 -2.65 -3.56
CA MET A 134 -15.03 -2.31 -4.82
C MET A 134 -16.24 -1.41 -4.64
N ASP A 135 -17.07 -1.64 -3.63
CA ASP A 135 -18.17 -0.73 -3.29
C ASP A 135 -17.63 0.67 -2.98
N PHE A 136 -16.61 0.75 -2.11
CA PHE A 136 -16.00 2.03 -1.76
C PHE A 136 -15.38 2.72 -3.00
N TYR A 137 -14.64 1.98 -3.83
CA TYR A 137 -14.01 2.51 -5.03
C TYR A 137 -15.05 2.97 -6.05
N ALA A 138 -16.08 2.17 -6.32
CA ALA A 138 -17.18 2.52 -7.22
C ALA A 138 -17.95 3.75 -6.72
N ARG A 139 -18.15 3.88 -5.41
CA ARG A 139 -18.74 5.09 -4.82
C ARG A 139 -17.83 6.31 -4.96
N LEU A 140 -16.51 6.13 -4.90
CA LEU A 140 -15.52 7.20 -5.01
C LEU A 140 -15.35 7.73 -6.45
N VAL A 141 -15.16 6.83 -7.42
CA VAL A 141 -14.86 7.19 -8.82
C VAL A 141 -16.08 7.14 -9.74
N GLY A 142 -17.19 6.56 -9.28
CA GLY A 142 -18.38 6.27 -10.06
C GLY A 142 -18.37 4.83 -10.61
N PRO A 143 -19.54 4.17 -10.72
CA PRO A 143 -19.63 2.75 -11.09
C PRO A 143 -19.08 2.46 -12.49
N GLU A 144 -19.26 3.38 -13.44
CA GLU A 144 -18.76 3.21 -14.80
C GLU A 144 -17.22 3.27 -14.88
N ASN A 145 -16.62 4.23 -14.18
CA ASN A 145 -15.15 4.33 -14.09
C ASN A 145 -14.56 3.12 -13.33
N ALA A 146 -15.27 2.64 -12.31
CA ALA A 146 -14.85 1.44 -11.60
C ALA A 146 -14.92 0.19 -12.48
N ARG A 147 -16.01 0.01 -13.23
CA ARG A 147 -16.17 -1.07 -14.22
C ARG A 147 -15.07 -1.01 -15.28
N GLN A 148 -14.81 0.18 -15.84
CA GLN A 148 -13.74 0.37 -16.82
C GLN A 148 -12.35 0.04 -16.24
N ALA A 149 -12.08 0.39 -14.98
CA ALA A 149 -10.83 0.05 -14.33
C ALA A 149 -10.66 -1.45 -14.10
N VAL A 150 -11.75 -2.18 -13.81
CA VAL A 150 -11.76 -3.64 -13.71
C VAL A 150 -11.50 -4.28 -15.07
N GLU A 151 -12.20 -3.83 -16.11
CA GLU A 151 -12.05 -4.35 -17.48
C GLU A 151 -10.68 -4.08 -18.08
N ALA A 152 -10.01 -3.01 -17.67
CA ALA A 152 -8.64 -2.71 -18.08
C ALA A 152 -7.59 -3.58 -17.37
N SER A 153 -7.95 -4.36 -16.35
CA SER A 153 -7.03 -5.23 -15.63
C SER A 153 -7.06 -6.66 -16.19
N PRO A 154 -5.90 -7.31 -16.37
CA PRO A 154 -5.84 -8.69 -16.84
C PRO A 154 -6.42 -9.75 -15.87
N LEU A 155 -6.31 -9.55 -14.56
CA LEU A 155 -6.65 -10.56 -13.55
C LEU A 155 -7.94 -10.26 -12.78
N LEU A 156 -8.33 -9.00 -12.68
CA LEU A 156 -9.52 -8.62 -11.92
C LEU A 156 -10.83 -9.19 -12.51
N PRO A 157 -11.05 -9.27 -13.84
CA PRO A 157 -12.26 -9.88 -14.38
C PRO A 157 -12.47 -11.33 -13.90
N LEU A 158 -11.40 -12.12 -13.81
CA LEU A 158 -11.45 -13.49 -13.28
C LEU A 158 -11.90 -13.50 -11.81
N LEU A 159 -11.34 -12.60 -10.99
CA LEU A 159 -11.72 -12.44 -9.59
C LEU A 159 -13.22 -12.14 -9.44
N PHE A 160 -13.80 -11.32 -10.33
CA PHE A 160 -15.21 -10.90 -10.22
C PHE A 160 -16.20 -11.89 -10.83
N ALA A 161 -15.85 -12.58 -11.91
CA ALA A 161 -16.71 -13.59 -12.51
C ALA A 161 -17.08 -14.70 -11.50
N ASP A 162 -16.11 -15.10 -10.67
CA ASP A 162 -16.32 -16.13 -9.63
C ASP A 162 -17.15 -15.63 -8.43
N LEU A 163 -17.07 -14.33 -8.08
CA LEU A 163 -17.86 -13.74 -7.01
C LEU A 163 -19.35 -13.61 -7.40
N GLU A 164 -19.66 -13.47 -8.69
CA GLU A 164 -21.03 -13.39 -9.22
C GLU A 164 -21.72 -14.76 -9.38
N GLY A 165 -20.99 -15.86 -9.14
CA GLY A 165 -21.53 -17.22 -9.07
C GLY A 165 -21.73 -17.91 -10.42
N ASP A 166 -21.09 -17.42 -11.49
CA ASP A 166 -21.14 -18.06 -12.80
C ASP A 166 -20.12 -19.21 -12.88
N ALA A 167 -20.60 -20.42 -12.57
CA ALA A 167 -20.04 -21.73 -12.93
C ALA A 167 -18.54 -22.01 -12.69
N GLY A 168 -18.25 -22.61 -11.54
CA GLY A 168 -16.99 -23.32 -11.26
C GLY A 168 -15.91 -22.40 -10.72
N THR A 169 -15.86 -22.21 -9.40
CA THR A 169 -14.90 -21.30 -8.75
C THR A 169 -13.47 -21.74 -9.06
N VAL A 170 -12.80 -20.96 -9.91
CA VAL A 170 -11.40 -21.12 -10.32
C VAL A 170 -10.47 -20.40 -9.35
N VAL A 171 -10.96 -19.35 -8.71
CA VAL A 171 -10.28 -18.50 -7.71
C VAL A 171 -10.51 -19.07 -6.31
N ASP A 172 -9.44 -19.15 -5.51
CA ASP A 172 -9.54 -19.49 -4.09
C ASP A 172 -9.86 -18.23 -3.28
N ALA A 173 -11.12 -18.10 -2.84
CA ALA A 173 -11.57 -16.94 -2.07
C ALA A 173 -10.94 -16.82 -0.67
N ASP A 174 -10.38 -17.92 -0.16
CA ASP A 174 -9.67 -17.97 1.13
C ASP A 174 -8.16 -17.69 0.96
N GLU A 175 -7.67 -17.66 -0.28
CA GLU A 175 -6.39 -17.05 -0.63
C GLU A 175 -6.58 -15.59 -1.08
N GLY A 176 -5.48 -14.92 -1.37
CA GLY A 176 -5.44 -13.49 -1.61
C GLY A 176 -5.01 -13.10 -3.01
N PHE A 177 -4.93 -11.79 -3.21
CA PHE A 177 -4.44 -11.14 -4.41
C PHE A 177 -3.32 -10.17 -4.04
N GLY A 178 -2.37 -9.96 -4.94
CA GLY A 178 -1.37 -8.93 -4.72
C GLY A 178 -0.60 -8.56 -5.97
N PHE A 179 0.35 -7.66 -5.77
CA PHE A 179 1.41 -7.39 -6.72
C PHE A 179 2.71 -7.12 -5.98
N PHE A 180 3.83 -7.39 -6.66
CA PHE A 180 5.15 -7.10 -6.13
C PHE A 180 6.11 -6.65 -7.21
N LEU A 181 7.15 -5.93 -6.77
CA LEU A 181 8.26 -5.47 -7.58
C LEU A 181 9.53 -6.23 -7.18
N LEU A 182 10.28 -6.69 -8.18
CA LEU A 182 11.57 -7.36 -8.00
C LEU A 182 12.71 -6.41 -8.36
N PRO A 183 13.88 -6.54 -7.73
CA PRO A 183 15.03 -5.70 -8.03
C PRO A 183 15.61 -5.95 -9.43
N ASP A 184 15.49 -7.18 -9.94
CA ASP A 184 16.09 -7.61 -11.22
C ASP A 184 15.07 -7.65 -12.36
N PHE A 185 13.85 -7.15 -12.15
CA PHE A 185 12.80 -7.09 -13.16
C PHE A 185 12.12 -5.72 -13.13
N ASP A 186 12.28 -5.00 -14.23
CA ASP A 186 11.72 -3.67 -14.44
C ASP A 186 10.27 -3.81 -14.93
N GLY A 187 9.36 -3.91 -13.96
CA GLY A 187 7.95 -4.20 -14.20
C GLY A 187 7.21 -4.63 -12.95
N VAL A 188 5.94 -5.00 -13.12
CA VAL A 188 5.04 -5.42 -12.04
C VAL A 188 4.71 -6.91 -12.20
N VAL A 189 4.79 -7.67 -11.11
CA VAL A 189 4.28 -9.04 -11.06
C VAL A 189 3.00 -9.04 -10.23
N THR A 190 1.90 -9.50 -10.82
CA THR A 190 0.62 -9.68 -10.13
C THR A 190 0.42 -11.16 -9.81
N LEU A 191 -0.25 -11.47 -8.70
CA LEU A 191 -0.57 -12.84 -8.30
C LEU A 191 -1.99 -12.97 -7.73
N LEU A 192 -2.61 -14.13 -7.99
CA LEU A 192 -3.95 -14.48 -7.55
C LEU A 192 -4.01 -15.96 -7.13
N GLY A 193 -4.55 -16.25 -5.95
CA GLY A 193 -4.76 -17.62 -5.47
C GLY A 193 -5.87 -18.34 -6.26
N ILE A 194 -5.62 -19.58 -6.64
CA ILE A 194 -6.50 -20.36 -7.55
C ILE A 194 -6.64 -21.82 -7.10
N THR A 195 -7.79 -22.42 -7.39
CA THR A 195 -8.10 -23.83 -7.09
C THR A 195 -7.98 -24.74 -8.31
N GLU A 196 -8.06 -24.18 -9.52
CA GLU A 196 -8.04 -24.92 -10.79
C GLU A 196 -7.07 -24.30 -11.81
N PRO A 197 -5.77 -24.68 -11.79
CA PRO A 197 -4.72 -24.13 -12.66
C PRO A 197 -5.05 -24.03 -14.15
N GLU A 198 -5.51 -25.11 -14.75
CA GLU A 198 -5.80 -25.16 -16.19
C GLU A 198 -6.96 -24.24 -16.56
N ALA A 199 -8.03 -24.24 -15.76
CA ALA A 199 -9.18 -23.37 -15.95
C ALA A 199 -8.79 -21.89 -15.77
N ALA A 200 -7.96 -21.58 -14.77
CA ALA A 200 -7.47 -20.22 -14.49
C ALA A 200 -6.63 -19.67 -15.64
N MET A 201 -5.65 -20.44 -16.09
CA MET A 201 -4.80 -20.09 -17.23
C MET A 201 -5.63 -19.86 -18.49
N SER A 202 -6.61 -20.75 -18.77
CA SER A 202 -7.49 -20.63 -19.93
C SER A 202 -8.42 -19.42 -19.86
N ALA A 203 -8.97 -19.11 -18.68
CA ALA A 203 -9.84 -17.98 -18.48
C ALA A 203 -9.10 -16.66 -18.73
N VAL A 204 -7.94 -16.46 -18.08
CA VAL A 204 -7.14 -15.23 -18.27
C VAL A 204 -6.60 -15.10 -19.69
N ALA A 205 -6.15 -16.19 -20.31
CA ALA A 205 -5.77 -16.19 -21.72
C ALA A 205 -6.91 -15.70 -22.62
N SER A 206 -8.13 -16.18 -22.40
CA SER A 206 -9.31 -15.78 -23.16
C SER A 206 -9.70 -14.31 -22.94
N GLU A 207 -9.57 -13.82 -21.71
CA GLU A 207 -9.79 -12.40 -21.37
C GLU A 207 -8.78 -11.50 -22.11
N LEU A 208 -7.49 -11.88 -22.08
CA LEU A 208 -6.42 -11.15 -22.76
C LEU A 208 -6.62 -11.11 -24.28
N GLU A 209 -7.01 -12.23 -24.91
CA GLU A 209 -7.36 -12.26 -26.33
C GLU A 209 -8.54 -11.33 -26.63
N ARG A 210 -9.57 -11.31 -25.77
CA ARG A 210 -10.74 -10.44 -25.95
C ARG A 210 -10.39 -8.96 -25.81
N ALA A 211 -9.42 -8.63 -24.95
CA ALA A 211 -8.84 -7.30 -24.85
C ALA A 211 -7.90 -6.94 -26.02
N GLY A 212 -7.68 -7.87 -26.97
CA GLY A 212 -6.92 -7.64 -28.20
C GLY A 212 -5.44 -8.00 -28.11
N HIS A 213 -4.99 -8.63 -27.02
CA HIS A 213 -3.62 -9.10 -26.86
C HIS A 213 -3.35 -10.35 -27.71
N GLY A 214 -2.12 -10.48 -28.21
CA GLY A 214 -1.67 -11.72 -28.84
C GLY A 214 -1.33 -12.76 -27.78
N VAL A 215 -1.95 -13.93 -27.81
CA VAL A 215 -1.75 -14.98 -26.79
C VAL A 215 -1.07 -16.19 -27.42
N MET A 216 0.07 -16.59 -26.84
CA MET A 216 0.91 -17.67 -27.36
C MET A 216 1.24 -18.68 -26.25
N PRO A 217 0.50 -19.81 -26.17
CA PRO A 217 0.80 -20.89 -25.23
C PRO A 217 2.18 -21.50 -25.50
N ARG A 218 2.88 -21.88 -24.42
CA ARG A 218 4.20 -22.54 -24.47
C ARG A 218 4.10 -24.01 -24.05
N PRO A 219 5.04 -24.87 -24.49
CA PRO A 219 5.05 -26.30 -24.11
C PRO A 219 5.19 -26.57 -22.61
N ASP A 220 5.64 -25.59 -21.83
CA ASP A 220 5.86 -25.70 -20.39
C ASP A 220 4.67 -25.20 -19.55
N GLY A 221 3.51 -25.00 -20.20
CA GLY A 221 2.25 -24.57 -19.59
C GLY A 221 2.13 -23.06 -19.36
N SER A 222 3.18 -22.27 -19.59
CA SER A 222 3.09 -20.81 -19.54
C SER A 222 2.55 -20.22 -20.84
N VAL A 223 2.21 -18.93 -20.82
CA VAL A 223 1.64 -18.21 -21.96
C VAL A 223 2.40 -16.89 -22.13
N THR A 224 3.02 -16.70 -23.31
CA THR A 224 3.51 -15.38 -23.71
C THR A 224 2.33 -14.54 -24.15
N VAL A 225 2.29 -13.28 -23.74
CA VAL A 225 1.23 -12.35 -24.14
C VAL A 225 1.87 -11.12 -24.79
N GLU A 226 1.58 -10.89 -26.07
CA GLU A 226 1.98 -9.71 -26.82
C GLU A 226 0.98 -8.57 -26.55
N PRO A 227 1.42 -7.42 -25.99
CA PRO A 227 0.53 -6.29 -25.75
C PRO A 227 -0.13 -5.76 -27.02
N ALA A 228 -1.45 -5.51 -26.99
CA ALA A 228 -2.20 -4.95 -28.12
C ALA A 228 -1.68 -3.56 -28.54
N ALA A 229 -1.22 -2.77 -27.57
CA ALA A 229 -0.62 -1.45 -27.78
C ALA A 229 0.84 -1.51 -28.27
N GLY A 230 1.41 -2.70 -28.43
CA GLY A 230 2.86 -2.89 -28.61
C GLY A 230 3.62 -2.77 -27.29
N GLY A 231 4.90 -3.18 -27.31
CA GLY A 231 5.76 -3.19 -26.12
C GLY A 231 6.35 -4.56 -25.80
N PRO A 232 7.02 -4.68 -24.65
CA PRO A 232 7.65 -5.93 -24.23
C PRO A 232 6.61 -7.02 -23.93
N PRO A 233 6.87 -8.29 -24.26
CA PRO A 233 5.92 -9.37 -24.03
C PRO A 233 5.73 -9.64 -22.53
N MET A 234 4.48 -9.82 -22.11
CA MET A 234 4.13 -10.25 -20.76
C MET A 234 4.20 -11.78 -20.66
N LEU A 235 4.26 -12.30 -19.42
CA LEU A 235 4.29 -13.73 -19.15
C LEU A 235 3.25 -14.12 -18.11
N LEU A 236 2.30 -14.97 -18.51
CA LEU A 236 1.29 -15.59 -17.65
C LEU A 236 1.73 -17.02 -17.32
N PHE A 237 1.73 -17.40 -16.04
CA PHE A 237 2.13 -18.73 -15.60
C PHE A 237 1.54 -19.08 -14.23
N GLU A 238 1.45 -20.37 -13.93
CA GLU A 238 1.08 -20.88 -12.60
C GLU A 238 2.33 -21.36 -11.84
N ASP A 239 2.31 -21.19 -10.52
CA ASP A 239 3.21 -21.87 -9.58
C ASP A 239 2.53 -22.12 -8.24
N ARG A 240 2.38 -23.42 -7.90
CA ARG A 240 1.99 -23.91 -6.57
C ARG A 240 0.70 -23.26 -6.05
N GLY A 241 -0.36 -23.28 -6.86
CA GLY A 241 -1.70 -22.79 -6.49
C GLY A 241 -1.91 -21.29 -6.73
N TYR A 242 -0.95 -20.60 -7.33
CA TYR A 242 -1.06 -19.18 -7.66
C TYR A 242 -0.89 -18.94 -9.16
N LEU A 243 -1.76 -18.11 -9.72
CA LEU A 243 -1.62 -17.55 -11.05
C LEU A 243 -0.80 -16.27 -10.99
N TYR A 244 0.20 -16.14 -11.86
CA TYR A 244 1.07 -14.97 -11.95
C TYR A 244 1.01 -14.35 -13.34
N LEU A 245 0.97 -13.02 -13.40
CA LEU A 245 1.19 -12.27 -14.61
C LEU A 245 2.31 -11.26 -14.39
N ALA A 246 3.44 -11.47 -15.08
CA ALA A 246 4.57 -10.56 -15.11
C ALA A 246 4.41 -9.59 -16.29
N VAL A 247 4.26 -8.30 -15.97
CA VAL A 247 4.08 -7.20 -16.92
C VAL A 247 5.33 -6.33 -16.89
N PRO A 248 6.20 -6.39 -17.90
CA PRO A 248 7.36 -5.51 -17.98
C PRO A 248 6.92 -4.06 -18.15
N GLU A 249 7.72 -3.13 -17.66
CA GLU A 249 7.49 -1.71 -17.93
C GLU A 249 7.69 -1.42 -19.43
N GLY A 250 6.72 -0.72 -20.03
CA GLY A 250 6.79 -0.34 -21.44
C GLY A 250 7.86 0.73 -21.66
N LEU A 251 8.45 0.77 -22.85
CA LEU A 251 9.24 1.94 -23.25
C LEU A 251 8.26 3.12 -23.44
N GLU A 252 8.46 4.23 -22.71
CA GLU A 252 7.73 5.47 -22.96
C GLU A 252 7.82 5.82 -24.45
N GLU A 253 6.70 6.17 -25.09
CA GLU A 253 6.75 6.78 -26.41
C GLU A 253 7.48 8.13 -26.27
N PRO A 254 8.58 8.37 -26.99
CA PRO A 254 9.28 9.64 -26.89
C PRO A 254 8.36 10.78 -27.34
N GLU A 255 8.40 11.91 -26.62
CA GLU A 255 7.75 13.13 -27.06
C GLU A 255 8.24 13.53 -28.47
N ASP A 256 7.32 14.00 -29.32
CA ASP A 256 7.58 14.37 -30.71
C ASP A 256 8.80 15.31 -30.84
N GLY A 257 9.92 14.79 -31.36
CA GLY A 257 11.09 15.60 -31.77
C GLY A 257 12.44 15.21 -31.16
N GLU A 258 12.51 14.27 -30.21
CA GLU A 258 13.81 13.83 -29.69
C GLU A 258 14.50 12.81 -30.63
N PRO A 259 15.76 13.05 -31.06
CA PRO A 259 16.50 12.10 -31.86
C PRO A 259 16.84 10.85 -31.04
N ARG A 260 16.50 9.67 -31.56
CA ARG A 260 16.89 8.35 -31.02
C ARG A 260 18.39 8.31 -30.74
N GLN A 261 18.80 8.48 -29.47
CA GLN A 261 19.95 7.71 -29.01
C GLN A 261 19.43 6.30 -28.79
N ALA A 262 19.79 5.40 -29.70
CA ALA A 262 19.65 3.97 -29.48
C ALA A 262 20.58 3.54 -28.33
N GLN A 263 20.20 3.87 -27.10
CA GLN A 263 20.60 3.06 -25.97
C GLN A 263 19.83 1.76 -26.16
N VAL A 264 20.57 0.67 -26.40
CA VAL A 264 20.03 -0.69 -26.33
C VAL A 264 19.68 -0.93 -24.86
N LEU A 265 18.54 -0.40 -24.43
CA LEU A 265 17.91 -0.79 -23.18
C LEU A 265 17.45 -2.23 -23.42
N ALA A 266 18.07 -3.17 -22.71
CA ALA A 266 17.63 -4.55 -22.73
C ALA A 266 16.16 -4.57 -22.33
N ILE A 267 15.30 -5.09 -23.21
CA ILE A 267 13.89 -5.28 -22.89
C ILE A 267 13.83 -6.16 -21.63
N PRO A 268 13.11 -5.76 -20.57
CA PRO A 268 13.04 -6.55 -19.36
C PRO A 268 12.42 -7.91 -19.67
N ASP A 269 13.16 -8.99 -19.38
CA ASP A 269 12.71 -10.35 -19.65
C ASP A 269 11.79 -10.83 -18.52
N ALA A 270 10.51 -11.02 -18.83
CA ALA A 270 9.52 -11.52 -17.89
C ALA A 270 9.86 -12.92 -17.34
N GLU A 271 10.75 -13.68 -17.98
CA GLU A 271 11.24 -14.96 -17.46
C GLU A 271 12.05 -14.79 -16.17
N VAL A 272 12.67 -13.64 -15.93
CA VAL A 272 13.37 -13.33 -14.66
C VAL A 272 12.39 -13.39 -13.49
N ALA A 273 11.19 -12.83 -13.66
CA ALA A 273 10.15 -12.88 -12.64
C ALA A 273 9.69 -14.32 -12.37
N ARG A 274 9.49 -15.12 -13.42
CA ARG A 274 9.10 -16.53 -13.29
C ARG A 274 10.17 -17.39 -12.63
N GLN A 275 11.44 -17.17 -12.95
CA GLN A 275 12.56 -17.85 -12.30
C GLN A 275 12.64 -17.51 -10.81
N ALA A 276 12.42 -16.24 -10.44
CA ALA A 276 12.37 -15.82 -9.04
C ALA A 276 11.23 -16.51 -8.27
N VAL A 277 10.05 -16.64 -8.88
CA VAL A 277 8.90 -17.34 -8.28
C VAL A 277 9.15 -18.84 -8.16
N ARG A 278 9.58 -19.52 -9.24
CA ARG A 278 9.85 -20.98 -9.22
C ARG A 278 11.01 -21.36 -8.31
N GLY A 279 11.98 -20.46 -8.15
CA GLY A 279 13.11 -20.60 -7.23
C GLY A 279 12.74 -20.44 -5.76
N LEU A 280 11.49 -20.08 -5.44
CA LEU A 280 11.05 -19.90 -4.07
C LEU A 280 11.15 -21.21 -3.29
N THR A 281 12.03 -21.19 -2.28
CA THR A 281 12.19 -22.23 -1.28
C THR A 281 11.95 -21.60 0.10
N GLY A 282 11.17 -22.26 0.96
CA GLY A 282 10.86 -21.75 2.30
C GLY A 282 9.73 -20.70 2.35
N PRO A 283 9.80 -19.72 3.26
CA PRO A 283 8.67 -18.87 3.63
C PRO A 283 8.41 -17.67 2.71
N GLY A 284 9.22 -17.43 1.68
CA GLY A 284 9.09 -16.24 0.84
C GLY A 284 9.26 -14.95 1.65
N LEU A 285 8.49 -13.92 1.31
CA LEU A 285 8.50 -12.63 1.99
C LEU A 285 7.81 -12.68 3.38
N ALA A 286 7.07 -13.74 3.71
CA ALA A 286 6.30 -13.84 4.95
C ALA A 286 7.16 -13.80 6.24
N GLU A 287 8.43 -14.19 6.14
CA GLU A 287 9.41 -14.16 7.22
C GLU A 287 10.53 -13.12 7.00
N ASP A 288 10.31 -12.12 6.11
CA ASP A 288 11.25 -11.02 5.97
C ASP A 288 11.48 -10.33 7.33
N PRO A 289 12.74 -10.10 7.75
CA PRO A 289 13.03 -9.54 9.07
C PRO A 289 12.43 -8.15 9.29
N LEU A 290 12.47 -7.28 8.28
CA LEU A 290 11.94 -5.92 8.39
C LEU A 290 10.41 -5.94 8.38
N LEU A 291 9.79 -6.74 7.51
CA LEU A 291 8.34 -6.92 7.53
C LEU A 291 7.86 -7.47 8.88
N THR A 292 8.56 -8.45 9.44
CA THR A 292 8.25 -9.02 10.77
C THR A 292 8.36 -7.96 11.87
N GLU A 293 9.34 -7.05 11.78
CA GLU A 293 9.49 -5.91 12.70
C GLU A 293 8.36 -4.88 12.55
N LEU A 294 7.94 -4.58 11.31
CA LEU A 294 7.02 -3.48 11.02
C LEU A 294 5.55 -3.87 11.12
N ARG A 295 5.20 -5.12 10.80
CA ARG A 295 3.82 -5.63 10.84
C ARG A 295 3.10 -5.32 12.16
N PRO A 296 3.65 -5.58 13.37
CA PRO A 296 2.95 -5.27 14.62
C PRO A 296 2.85 -3.77 14.94
N LYS A 297 3.52 -2.89 14.18
CA LYS A 297 3.45 -1.42 14.36
C LYS A 297 2.29 -0.78 13.58
N VAL A 298 1.66 -1.54 12.69
CA VAL A 298 0.58 -1.10 11.80
C VAL A 298 -0.71 -1.80 12.23
N ALA A 299 -1.83 -1.07 12.26
CA ALA A 299 -3.14 -1.65 12.56
C ALA A 299 -3.57 -2.67 11.49
N ASP A 300 -4.47 -3.58 11.84
CA ASP A 300 -5.08 -4.49 10.88
C ASP A 300 -5.93 -3.71 9.85
N GLY A 301 -5.91 -4.19 8.61
CA GLY A 301 -6.67 -3.61 7.50
C GLY A 301 -7.05 -4.67 6.46
N SER A 302 -7.69 -4.21 5.38
CA SER A 302 -8.05 -5.02 4.22
C SER A 302 -6.88 -5.20 3.26
N VAL A 303 -6.19 -4.11 2.93
CA VAL A 303 -5.04 -4.08 2.01
C VAL A 303 -3.80 -3.71 2.79
N TYR A 304 -2.67 -4.33 2.48
CA TYR A 304 -1.39 -4.03 3.07
C TYR A 304 -0.38 -3.65 2.00
N LEU A 305 0.55 -2.78 2.36
CA LEU A 305 1.68 -2.35 1.53
C LEU A 305 2.95 -2.47 2.36
N PHE A 306 3.98 -3.08 1.79
CA PHE A 306 5.31 -3.13 2.37
C PHE A 306 6.31 -2.72 1.30
N SER A 307 7.31 -1.92 1.69
CA SER A 307 8.43 -1.58 0.84
C SER A 307 9.73 -1.52 1.65
N ALA A 308 10.81 -2.10 1.14
CA ALA A 308 12.12 -2.12 1.77
C ALA A 308 13.22 -1.61 0.82
N GLN A 309 14.25 -0.98 1.37
CA GLN A 309 15.43 -0.60 0.60
C GLN A 309 16.23 -1.82 0.13
N GLN A 310 17.03 -1.63 -0.92
CA GLN A 310 17.96 -2.65 -1.40
C GLN A 310 19.11 -2.86 -0.38
N PRO A 311 19.42 -4.12 -0.02
CA PRO A 311 20.60 -4.48 0.74
C PRO A 311 21.85 -3.98 0.01
N GLY A 312 22.71 -3.24 0.69
CA GLY A 312 23.95 -2.69 0.12
C GLY A 312 23.84 -1.26 -0.42
N ALA A 313 22.66 -0.63 -0.39
CA ALA A 313 22.61 0.83 -0.42
C ALA A 313 23.41 1.36 0.79
N ALA A 314 24.36 2.27 0.57
CA ALA A 314 25.22 2.76 1.65
C ALA A 314 24.36 3.34 2.79
N GLU A 315 24.41 2.69 3.96
CA GLU A 315 23.63 3.04 5.16
C GLU A 315 23.81 4.51 5.56
N ASP A 316 24.96 5.10 5.22
CA ASP A 316 25.31 6.49 5.53
C ASP A 316 24.56 7.53 4.67
N THR A 317 23.90 7.12 3.58
CA THR A 317 23.20 8.04 2.65
C THR A 317 21.67 8.02 2.77
N HIS A 318 21.06 6.97 3.32
CA HIS A 318 19.61 6.86 3.44
C HIS A 318 19.19 6.31 4.82
N PRO A 319 18.64 7.15 5.71
CA PRO A 319 18.24 6.70 7.04
C PRO A 319 17.00 5.79 7.02
N ILE A 320 16.22 5.78 5.93
CA ILE A 320 14.98 5.03 5.81
C ILE A 320 15.28 3.58 5.45
N ARG A 321 14.86 2.63 6.29
CA ARG A 321 15.00 1.18 6.04
C ARG A 321 13.88 0.63 5.14
N GLY A 322 12.68 1.16 5.31
CA GLY A 322 11.47 0.70 4.62
C GLY A 322 10.21 1.21 5.30
N PHE A 323 9.07 0.75 4.83
CA PHE A 323 7.74 1.19 5.24
C PHE A 323 6.76 0.02 5.20
N ALA A 324 5.82 0.00 6.15
CA ALA A 324 4.64 -0.85 6.09
C ALA A 324 3.38 -0.01 6.31
N ALA A 325 2.28 -0.33 5.64
CA ALA A 325 0.98 0.26 5.88
C ALA A 325 -0.18 -0.71 5.64
N SER A 326 -1.33 -0.36 6.20
CA SER A 326 -2.59 -1.01 5.97
C SER A 326 -3.69 0.01 5.65
N LEU A 327 -4.67 -0.44 4.88
CA LEU A 327 -5.91 0.28 4.59
C LEU A 327 -7.08 -0.49 5.17
N ALA A 328 -7.72 0.05 6.19
CA ALA A 328 -8.95 -0.48 6.75
C ALA A 328 -10.15 0.12 6.00
N VAL A 329 -10.90 -0.72 5.28
CA VAL A 329 -11.99 -0.28 4.40
C VAL A 329 -13.33 -0.55 5.07
N MET A 330 -14.08 0.52 5.27
CA MET A 330 -15.46 0.53 5.77
C MET A 330 -16.38 1.12 4.69
N PRO A 331 -17.71 0.94 4.78
CA PRO A 331 -18.62 1.38 3.72
C PRO A 331 -18.44 2.84 3.32
N GLU A 332 -18.27 3.74 4.29
CA GLU A 332 -18.20 5.20 4.02
C GLU A 332 -16.81 5.79 4.27
N ARG A 333 -15.83 4.99 4.69
CA ARG A 333 -14.49 5.50 4.97
C ARG A 333 -13.39 4.47 4.76
N VAL A 334 -12.22 4.97 4.39
CA VAL A 334 -10.96 4.21 4.39
C VAL A 334 -10.01 4.89 5.36
N ASP A 335 -9.52 4.13 6.34
CA ASP A 335 -8.49 4.56 7.28
C ASP A 335 -7.13 3.97 6.87
N LEU A 336 -6.11 4.82 6.76
CA LEU A 336 -4.72 4.45 6.51
C LEU A 336 -3.95 4.47 7.83
N ASP A 337 -3.20 3.41 8.12
CA ASP A 337 -2.17 3.37 9.15
C ASP A 337 -0.86 2.89 8.56
N GLY A 338 0.23 3.60 8.80
CA GLY A 338 1.53 3.27 8.26
C GLY A 338 2.66 3.59 9.22
N PHE A 339 3.75 2.87 9.08
CA PHE A 339 4.97 3.06 9.84
C PHE A 339 6.17 3.07 8.88
N LEU A 340 6.85 4.21 8.82
CA LEU A 340 8.12 4.39 8.13
C LEU A 340 9.24 4.10 9.11
N SER A 341 10.13 3.17 8.75
CA SER A 341 11.24 2.73 9.58
C SER A 341 12.51 3.50 9.26
N SER A 342 13.23 3.94 10.30
CA SER A 342 14.48 4.70 10.14
C SER A 342 15.56 4.23 11.11
N THR A 343 16.82 4.23 10.68
CA THR A 343 18.01 3.96 11.53
C THR A 343 18.35 5.14 12.44
N THR A 344 17.94 6.35 12.04
CA THR A 344 18.15 7.58 12.81
C THR A 344 16.81 8.23 13.19
N PRO A 345 16.72 8.93 14.34
CA PRO A 345 15.51 9.66 14.69
C PRO A 345 15.14 10.66 13.59
N LEU A 346 13.91 10.55 13.08
CA LEU A 346 13.39 11.54 12.17
C LEU A 346 13.30 12.88 12.90
N PHE A 347 13.75 13.94 12.25
CA PHE A 347 13.83 15.30 12.79
C PHE A 347 14.80 15.47 13.98
N GLN A 348 15.78 14.55 14.14
CA GLN A 348 16.96 14.65 15.02
C GLN A 348 16.68 15.03 16.49
N GLY A 349 15.49 14.74 17.02
CA GLY A 349 15.11 15.09 18.40
C GLY A 349 14.98 16.60 18.66
N ALA A 350 15.10 17.45 17.65
CA ALA A 350 14.78 18.85 17.75
C ALA A 350 13.26 18.98 17.90
N ARG A 351 12.81 19.60 19.00
CA ARG A 351 11.39 19.88 19.18
C ARG A 351 11.00 20.91 18.11
N ALA A 352 10.19 20.48 17.16
CA ALA A 352 9.52 21.39 16.25
C ALA A 352 8.82 22.52 17.05
N PRO A 353 8.64 23.71 16.47
CA PRO A 353 8.00 24.80 17.19
C PRO A 353 6.52 24.50 17.42
N ALA A 354 6.02 24.83 18.61
CA ALA A 354 4.58 24.84 18.85
C ALA A 354 3.94 25.94 17.99
N SER A 355 3.20 25.54 16.96
CA SER A 355 2.61 26.52 16.06
C SER A 355 1.50 27.29 16.77
N ALA A 356 1.73 28.59 16.98
CA ALA A 356 0.69 29.52 17.42
C ALA A 356 -0.20 29.99 16.26
N LEU A 357 0.13 29.61 15.01
CA LEU A 357 -0.53 30.10 13.80
C LEU A 357 -1.98 29.60 13.69
N LEU A 358 -2.32 28.48 14.34
CA LEU A 358 -3.68 27.94 14.37
C LEU A 358 -4.49 28.32 15.62
N LYS A 359 -3.89 28.94 16.64
CA LYS A 359 -4.57 29.20 17.93
C LYS A 359 -5.56 30.37 17.90
N ASP A 360 -5.25 31.39 17.10
CA ASP A 360 -6.11 32.54 16.86
C ASP A 360 -6.16 32.77 15.35
N ALA A 361 -7.07 32.04 14.72
CA ALA A 361 -7.20 31.93 13.27
C ALA A 361 -8.69 31.93 12.90
N GLU A 362 -9.02 32.36 11.68
CA GLU A 362 -10.39 32.29 11.16
C GLU A 362 -10.89 30.83 11.17
N LEU A 363 -12.03 30.60 11.82
CA LEU A 363 -12.59 29.26 11.99
C LEU A 363 -13.19 28.71 10.69
N GLY A 364 -13.32 27.39 10.60
CA GLY A 364 -13.95 26.68 9.48
C GLY A 364 -13.23 26.76 8.12
N PRO A 365 -11.90 26.56 8.04
CA PRO A 365 -11.25 26.34 6.74
C PRO A 365 -11.81 25.08 6.06
N ILE A 366 -11.95 25.12 4.74
CA ILE A 366 -12.35 23.95 3.92
C ILE A 366 -11.16 23.09 3.49
N ALA A 367 -9.94 23.61 3.65
CA ALA A 367 -8.71 22.86 3.58
C ALA A 367 -7.67 23.51 4.49
N ALA A 368 -6.84 22.70 5.12
CA ALA A 368 -5.73 23.16 5.94
C ALA A 368 -4.53 22.24 5.75
N ALA A 369 -3.34 22.82 5.67
CA ALA A 369 -2.09 22.09 5.72
C ALA A 369 -1.18 22.72 6.76
N GLN A 370 -0.46 21.90 7.51
CA GLN A 370 0.54 22.33 8.47
C GLN A 370 1.82 21.53 8.25
N ILE A 371 2.93 22.24 8.24
CA ILE A 371 4.26 21.67 8.29
C ILE A 371 4.88 22.22 9.57
N SER A 372 5.14 21.36 10.56
CA SER A 372 5.83 21.72 11.79
C SER A 372 7.06 20.84 11.93
N VAL A 373 8.19 21.30 11.38
CA VAL A 373 9.45 20.55 11.40
C VAL A 373 10.62 21.52 11.64
N PRO A 374 11.78 21.05 12.12
CA PRO A 374 12.94 21.92 12.28
C PRO A 374 13.35 22.59 10.95
N PRO A 375 13.74 23.88 10.94
CA PRO A 375 14.15 24.59 9.73
C PRO A 375 15.25 23.88 8.93
N GLU A 376 16.20 23.26 9.62
CA GLU A 376 17.29 22.52 8.96
C GLU A 376 16.78 21.25 8.25
N GLU A 377 15.70 20.61 8.73
CA GLU A 377 15.11 19.47 8.02
C GLU A 377 14.40 19.93 6.73
N LEU A 378 13.73 21.09 6.75
CA LEU A 378 13.21 21.71 5.53
C LEU A 378 14.35 22.08 4.58
N ALA A 379 15.43 22.64 5.11
CA ALA A 379 16.61 22.99 4.33
C ALA A 379 17.20 21.77 3.63
N ARG A 380 17.28 20.62 4.31
CA ARG A 380 17.79 19.37 3.72
C ARG A 380 16.94 18.91 2.55
N LEU A 381 15.62 19.00 2.65
CA LEU A 381 14.71 18.61 1.56
C LEU A 381 14.85 19.53 0.33
N VAL A 382 14.95 20.84 0.55
CA VAL A 382 14.98 21.84 -0.53
C VAL A 382 16.39 22.00 -1.12
N PHE A 383 17.40 22.14 -0.26
CA PHE A 383 18.77 22.50 -0.63
C PHE A 383 19.75 21.32 -0.58
N GLY A 384 19.42 20.23 0.11
CA GLY A 384 20.33 19.10 0.34
C GLY A 384 21.02 19.17 1.70
N ALA A 385 21.69 18.07 2.08
CA ALA A 385 22.39 17.96 3.35
C ALA A 385 23.49 19.04 3.51
N PRO A 386 23.79 19.50 4.74
CA PRO A 386 24.96 20.32 5.03
C PRO A 386 26.23 19.72 4.40
N GLY A 387 26.99 20.53 3.66
CA GLY A 387 28.21 20.10 2.98
C GLY A 387 28.01 19.24 1.72
N SER A 388 26.77 19.02 1.27
CA SER A 388 26.53 18.33 -0.01
C SER A 388 26.80 19.23 -1.22
N GLU A 389 27.28 18.65 -2.32
CA GLU A 389 27.47 19.37 -3.59
C GLU A 389 26.19 20.05 -4.08
N ARG A 390 25.01 19.47 -3.78
CA ARG A 390 23.71 20.09 -4.09
C ARG A 390 23.55 21.39 -3.31
N ARG A 391 23.77 21.39 -2.00
CA ARG A 391 23.63 22.59 -1.16
C ARG A 391 24.63 23.66 -1.57
N GLU A 392 25.87 23.28 -1.82
CA GLU A 392 26.90 24.21 -2.29
C GLU A 392 26.51 24.89 -3.61
N ARG A 393 26.00 24.13 -4.58
CA ARG A 393 25.52 24.68 -5.86
C ARG A 393 24.37 25.67 -5.67
N VAL A 394 23.38 25.33 -4.84
CA VAL A 394 22.23 26.23 -4.61
C VAL A 394 22.66 27.49 -3.88
N VAL A 395 23.45 27.36 -2.80
CA VAL A 395 23.99 28.48 -2.03
C VAL A 395 24.84 29.40 -2.91
N ALA A 396 25.71 28.85 -3.77
CA ALA A 396 26.52 29.63 -4.70
C ALA A 396 25.67 30.35 -5.75
N SER A 397 24.59 29.72 -6.24
CA SER A 397 23.65 30.36 -7.16
C SER A 397 22.96 31.56 -6.52
N TRP A 398 22.39 31.37 -5.32
CA TRP A 398 21.66 32.43 -4.62
C TRP A 398 22.58 33.56 -4.17
N ARG A 399 23.81 33.24 -3.75
CA ARG A 399 24.82 34.26 -3.40
C ARG A 399 25.19 35.13 -4.61
N ARG A 400 25.27 34.57 -5.82
CA ARG A 400 25.49 35.36 -7.05
C ARG A 400 24.37 36.35 -7.31
N GLU A 401 23.16 36.03 -6.86
CA GLU A 401 22.02 36.91 -6.92
C GLU A 401 21.86 37.78 -5.65
N GLY A 402 22.87 37.86 -4.79
CA GLY A 402 22.84 38.72 -3.60
C GLY A 402 21.95 38.24 -2.46
N LEU A 403 21.54 36.97 -2.44
CA LEU A 403 20.71 36.37 -1.39
C LEU A 403 21.56 35.50 -0.45
N ASP A 404 21.31 35.62 0.85
CA ASP A 404 21.94 34.78 1.87
C ASP A 404 20.99 33.65 2.30
N VAL A 405 21.22 32.45 1.76
CA VAL A 405 20.42 31.25 2.02
C VAL A 405 20.49 30.84 3.49
N GLU A 406 21.66 30.93 4.11
CA GLU A 406 21.84 30.48 5.49
C GLU A 406 21.15 31.44 6.46
N ALA A 407 21.25 32.76 6.21
CA ALA A 407 20.49 33.75 6.98
C ALA A 407 18.97 33.57 6.81
N LEU A 408 18.50 33.26 5.59
CA LEU A 408 17.09 32.97 5.34
C LEU A 408 16.63 31.72 6.09
N LEU A 409 17.40 30.64 6.06
CA LEU A 409 17.08 29.40 6.78
C LEU A 409 16.99 29.61 8.29
N GLN A 410 17.96 30.35 8.86
CA GLN A 410 17.97 30.70 10.28
C GLN A 410 16.83 31.63 10.69
N SER A 411 16.24 32.35 9.73
CA SER A 411 15.12 33.26 9.94
C SER A 411 13.76 32.57 10.06
N LEU A 412 13.67 31.28 9.68
CA LEU A 412 12.45 30.49 9.77
C LEU A 412 12.35 29.80 11.13
N ARG A 413 11.16 29.80 11.72
CA ARG A 413 10.88 29.06 12.96
C ARG A 413 10.66 27.56 12.70
N GLY A 414 10.19 27.20 11.50
CA GLY A 414 9.94 25.81 11.10
C GLY A 414 8.47 25.38 11.12
N ASP A 415 7.54 26.30 11.43
CA ASP A 415 6.11 26.09 11.23
C ASP A 415 5.56 26.92 10.08
N VAL A 416 4.90 26.23 9.15
CA VAL A 416 4.17 26.80 8.03
C VAL A 416 2.75 26.26 8.04
N VAL A 417 1.77 27.14 7.91
CA VAL A 417 0.35 26.81 7.90
C VAL A 417 -0.29 27.39 6.65
N LEU A 418 -1.02 26.57 5.92
CA LEU A 418 -1.88 26.96 4.81
C LEU A 418 -3.32 26.71 5.20
N ARG A 419 -4.20 27.68 4.97
CA ARG A 419 -5.64 27.59 5.21
C ARG A 419 -6.37 28.11 3.98
N ALA A 420 -7.36 27.36 3.51
CA ALA A 420 -8.22 27.77 2.41
C ALA A 420 -9.66 27.93 2.89
N TYR A 421 -10.29 29.03 2.49
CA TYR A 421 -11.65 29.38 2.83
C TYR A 421 -12.48 29.60 1.57
N PHE A 422 -13.76 29.24 1.64
CA PHE A 422 -14.71 29.48 0.55
C PHE A 422 -15.57 30.71 0.86
N ASP A 423 -15.66 31.63 -0.10
CA ASP A 423 -16.52 32.81 -0.02
C ASP A 423 -17.89 32.48 -0.63
N ILE A 424 -18.77 32.01 0.26
CA ILE A 424 -20.14 31.64 -0.07
C ILE A 424 -20.95 32.85 -0.58
N PRO A 425 -20.93 34.02 0.08
CA PRO A 425 -21.61 35.20 -0.44
C PRO A 425 -21.20 35.59 -1.86
N ALA A 426 -19.90 35.63 -2.16
CA ALA A 426 -19.42 35.98 -3.50
C ALA A 426 -19.77 34.91 -4.53
N PHE A 427 -19.65 33.63 -4.16
CA PHE A 427 -20.08 32.52 -5.00
C PHE A 427 -21.56 32.66 -5.40
N PHE A 428 -22.48 32.86 -4.45
CA PHE A 428 -23.91 33.00 -4.77
C PHE A 428 -24.22 34.24 -5.62
N ARG A 429 -23.60 35.40 -5.32
CA ARG A 429 -23.76 36.62 -6.14
C ARG A 429 -23.31 36.38 -7.58
N ASN A 430 -22.13 35.80 -7.76
CA ASN A 430 -21.55 35.58 -9.09
C ASN A 430 -22.27 34.48 -9.85
N PHE A 431 -22.72 33.43 -9.15
CA PHE A 431 -23.51 32.36 -9.75
C PHE A 431 -24.81 32.91 -10.37
N LEU A 432 -25.53 33.76 -9.64
CA LEU A 432 -26.75 34.40 -10.15
C LEU A 432 -26.48 35.39 -11.29
N ARG A 433 -25.40 36.18 -11.18
CA ARG A 433 -25.03 37.16 -12.20
C ARG A 433 -24.57 36.49 -13.50
N ASN A 434 -23.69 35.49 -13.39
CA ASN A 434 -22.99 34.90 -14.52
C ASN A 434 -23.70 33.63 -15.04
N LYS A 435 -24.69 33.10 -14.32
CA LYS A 435 -25.39 31.83 -14.58
C LYS A 435 -24.46 30.62 -14.72
N ARG A 436 -23.28 30.69 -14.09
CA ARG A 436 -22.28 29.62 -14.06
C ARG A 436 -21.53 29.63 -12.72
N PRO A 437 -21.02 28.48 -12.25
CA PRO A 437 -20.15 28.41 -11.08
C PRO A 437 -18.92 29.32 -11.24
N ASP A 438 -18.67 30.14 -10.23
CA ASP A 438 -17.48 30.99 -10.13
C ASP A 438 -16.99 30.92 -8.67
N PRO A 439 -16.26 29.85 -8.31
CA PRO A 439 -15.79 29.66 -6.94
C PRO A 439 -14.87 30.81 -6.54
N LYS A 440 -15.17 31.42 -5.39
CA LYS A 440 -14.35 32.44 -4.76
C LYS A 440 -13.92 31.95 -3.40
N GLY A 441 -12.73 32.36 -3.00
CA GLY A 441 -12.15 31.94 -1.74
C GLY A 441 -10.92 32.75 -1.40
N THR A 442 -10.40 32.46 -0.22
CA THR A 442 -9.21 33.10 0.31
C THR A 442 -8.23 32.02 0.72
N LEU A 443 -7.01 32.13 0.20
CA LEU A 443 -5.87 31.33 0.62
C LEU A 443 -5.05 32.17 1.61
N VAL A 444 -4.79 31.60 2.78
CA VAL A 444 -3.93 32.19 3.79
C VAL A 444 -2.74 31.27 4.02
N VAL A 445 -1.53 31.76 3.80
CA VAL A 445 -0.28 31.06 4.09
C VAL A 445 0.47 31.85 5.15
N GLU A 446 0.79 31.21 6.26
CA GLU A 446 1.55 31.81 7.35
C GLU A 446 2.78 30.99 7.66
N ALA A 447 3.89 31.69 7.93
CA ALA A 447 5.14 31.08 8.37
C ALA A 447 5.62 31.79 9.64
N GLY A 448 6.03 31.01 10.64
CA GLY A 448 6.69 31.54 11.83
C GLY A 448 8.12 31.97 11.51
N LEU A 449 8.50 33.14 12.01
CA LEU A 449 9.84 33.72 11.83
C LEU A 449 10.56 33.88 13.18
N THR A 450 11.88 33.79 13.12
CA THR A 450 12.81 34.22 14.19
C THR A 450 13.46 35.55 13.84
N ALA A 451 13.50 35.92 12.55
CA ALA A 451 13.96 37.20 12.05
C ALA A 451 13.21 37.58 10.75
N SER A 452 12.79 38.83 10.60
CA SER A 452 12.02 39.28 9.42
C SER A 452 12.88 39.86 8.30
N GLU A 453 14.07 40.37 8.62
CA GLU A 453 14.95 41.07 7.67
C GLU A 453 15.34 40.22 6.45
N PRO A 454 15.82 38.96 6.60
CA PRO A 454 16.22 38.14 5.45
C PRO A 454 15.03 37.80 4.54
N VAL A 455 13.87 37.53 5.14
CA VAL A 455 12.63 37.24 4.40
C VAL A 455 12.16 38.46 3.63
N ARG A 456 12.21 39.65 4.26
CA ARG A 456 11.83 40.90 3.60
C ARG A 456 12.76 41.22 2.43
N ALA A 457 14.06 41.04 2.60
CA ALA A 457 15.04 41.24 1.52
C ALA A 457 14.78 40.31 0.33
N LEU A 458 14.49 39.02 0.60
CA LEU A 458 14.14 38.05 -0.44
C LEU A 458 12.88 38.47 -1.21
N VAL A 459 11.81 38.82 -0.49
CA VAL A 459 10.53 39.22 -1.08
C VAL A 459 10.68 40.50 -1.90
N GLN A 460 11.37 41.50 -1.36
CA GLN A 460 11.64 42.77 -2.05
C GLN A 460 12.36 42.51 -3.37
N LYS A 461 13.43 41.71 -3.34
CA LYS A 461 14.18 41.35 -4.54
C LYS A 461 13.31 40.61 -5.56
N HIS A 462 12.54 39.62 -5.13
CA HIS A 462 11.66 38.88 -6.04
C HIS A 462 10.59 39.78 -6.68
N LEU A 463 10.07 40.77 -5.95
CA LEU A 463 9.13 41.75 -6.47
C LEU A 463 9.78 42.76 -7.42
N GLU A 464 11.02 43.18 -7.18
CA GLU A 464 11.80 44.04 -8.09
C GLU A 464 12.13 43.36 -9.42
N ASP A 465 12.43 42.07 -9.38
CA ASP A 465 12.70 41.24 -10.56
C ASP A 465 11.40 40.83 -11.30
N SER A 466 10.22 41.11 -10.72
CA SER A 466 8.93 40.70 -11.24
C SER A 466 8.26 41.80 -12.07
N PRO A 467 7.52 41.45 -13.14
CA PRO A 467 6.67 42.40 -13.85
C PRO A 467 5.41 42.81 -13.06
N LEU A 468 5.20 42.25 -11.87
CA LEU A 468 4.02 42.53 -11.04
C LEU A 468 4.02 43.96 -10.51
N ARG A 469 2.89 44.65 -10.66
CA ARG A 469 2.67 45.93 -9.99
C ARG A 469 2.35 45.70 -8.52
N TYR A 470 3.10 46.32 -7.62
CA TYR A 470 2.88 46.20 -6.19
C TYR A 470 2.99 47.57 -5.51
N THR A 471 2.46 47.64 -4.29
CA THR A 471 2.62 48.76 -3.37
C THR A 471 3.20 48.25 -2.07
N THR A 472 4.07 49.04 -1.45
CA THR A 472 4.68 48.72 -0.17
C THR A 472 4.25 49.77 0.84
N GLN A 473 3.77 49.32 2.00
CA GLN A 473 3.40 50.15 3.13
C GLN A 473 4.22 49.70 4.34
N GLN A 474 4.88 50.65 5.00
CA GLN A 474 5.52 50.38 6.29
C GLN A 474 4.46 50.43 7.40
N GLU A 475 4.41 49.38 8.21
CA GLU A 475 3.60 49.27 9.43
C GLU A 475 4.52 49.41 10.66
N PRO A 476 3.99 49.78 11.84
CA PRO A 476 4.82 50.04 13.04
C PRO A 476 5.81 48.92 13.39
N ASP A 477 5.41 47.67 13.15
CA ASP A 477 6.22 46.47 13.45
C ASP A 477 6.51 45.63 12.20
N GLY A 478 6.36 46.15 10.98
CA GLY A 478 6.59 45.34 9.80
C GLY A 478 6.34 46.01 8.45
N THR A 479 6.26 45.19 7.41
CA THR A 479 6.07 45.66 6.04
C THR A 479 4.92 44.93 5.38
N LEU A 480 4.04 45.68 4.73
CA LEU A 480 2.91 45.16 3.99
C LEU A 480 3.09 45.43 2.50
N PHE A 481 3.13 44.36 1.73
CA PHE A 481 3.12 44.38 0.27
C PHE A 481 1.72 44.07 -0.23
N ARG A 482 1.23 44.85 -1.18
CA ARG A 482 -0.04 44.58 -1.86
C ARG A 482 0.14 44.52 -3.35
N THR A 483 -0.46 43.52 -3.98
CA THR A 483 -0.53 43.38 -5.43
C THR A 483 -1.89 42.81 -5.85
N ARG A 484 -2.09 42.62 -7.16
CA ARG A 484 -3.24 41.90 -7.70
C ARG A 484 -2.77 40.83 -8.67
N ILE A 485 -3.22 39.60 -8.47
CA ILE A 485 -2.94 38.47 -9.35
C ILE A 485 -4.28 37.98 -9.89
N ARG A 486 -4.44 37.98 -11.22
CA ARG A 486 -5.69 37.58 -11.90
C ARG A 486 -6.93 38.26 -11.30
N GLU A 487 -6.84 39.58 -11.10
CA GLU A 487 -7.85 40.46 -10.48
C GLU A 487 -8.11 40.26 -8.98
N GLN A 488 -7.55 39.22 -8.36
CA GLN A 488 -7.67 38.98 -6.93
C GLN A 488 -6.63 39.80 -6.15
N PRO A 489 -7.01 40.42 -5.03
CA PRO A 489 -6.06 41.09 -4.17
C PRO A 489 -5.16 40.06 -3.49
N VAL A 490 -3.87 40.39 -3.40
CA VAL A 490 -2.87 39.61 -2.68
C VAL A 490 -2.14 40.55 -1.73
N GLU A 491 -2.14 40.21 -0.44
CA GLU A 491 -1.46 40.92 0.62
C GLU A 491 -0.39 40.01 1.24
N LEU A 492 0.85 40.48 1.29
CA LEU A 492 1.94 39.82 2.01
C LEU A 492 2.40 40.73 3.13
N ARG A 493 2.17 40.32 4.37
CA ARG A 493 2.60 41.04 5.57
C ARG A 493 3.78 40.32 6.21
N ILE A 494 4.86 41.05 6.47
CA ILE A 494 6.05 40.54 7.14
C ILE A 494 6.23 41.30 8.46
N LEU A 495 5.95 40.63 9.56
CA LEU A 495 6.12 41.06 10.95
C LEU A 495 7.37 40.39 11.55
N PRO A 496 7.83 40.74 12.77
CA PRO A 496 9.09 40.24 13.31
C PRO A 496 9.10 38.73 13.52
N GLU A 497 7.94 38.17 13.91
CA GLU A 497 7.78 36.75 14.23
C GLU A 497 6.91 35.98 13.22
N ARG A 498 6.43 36.64 12.17
CA ARG A 498 5.44 36.04 11.24
C ARG A 498 5.49 36.67 9.86
N ALA A 499 5.48 35.83 8.82
CA ALA A 499 5.07 36.23 7.48
C ALA A 499 3.67 35.65 7.19
N SER A 500 2.77 36.47 6.65
CA SER A 500 1.39 36.11 6.30
C SER A 500 1.09 36.56 4.88
N LEU A 501 0.81 35.61 3.99
CA LEU A 501 0.29 35.83 2.64
C LEU A 501 -1.21 35.56 2.63
N LEU A 502 -2.00 36.53 2.21
CA LEU A 502 -3.43 36.40 1.98
C LEU A 502 -3.70 36.65 0.49
N ALA A 503 -4.28 35.69 -0.20
CA ALA A 503 -4.69 35.80 -1.59
C ALA A 503 -6.19 35.54 -1.71
N GLY A 504 -6.97 36.55 -2.12
CA GLY A 504 -8.42 36.51 -2.17
C GLY A 504 -9.07 37.62 -1.34
N GLU A 505 -10.39 37.59 -1.21
CA GLU A 505 -11.14 38.61 -0.46
C GLU A 505 -10.80 38.58 1.04
N VAL A 506 -10.96 39.73 1.71
CA VAL A 506 -10.71 39.86 3.14
C VAL A 506 -11.74 39.04 3.91
N LEU A 507 -11.30 38.25 4.90
CA LEU A 507 -12.15 37.39 5.72
C LEU A 507 -12.92 38.14 6.82
N ASP A 508 -13.24 39.42 6.60
CA ASP A 508 -13.84 40.31 7.59
C ASP A 508 -15.18 39.75 8.11
N GLY A 509 -15.30 39.66 9.44
CA GLY A 509 -16.49 39.17 10.12
C GLY A 509 -16.56 37.65 10.31
N ARG A 510 -15.57 36.88 9.84
CA ARG A 510 -15.47 35.45 10.18
C ARG A 510 -14.99 35.30 11.64
N PRO A 511 -15.63 34.43 12.46
CA PRO A 511 -15.19 34.22 13.83
C PRO A 511 -13.77 33.65 13.87
N ARG A 512 -13.01 34.05 14.88
CA ARG A 512 -11.65 33.56 15.14
C ARG A 512 -11.65 32.65 16.36
N GLY A 513 -10.74 31.68 16.38
CA GLY A 513 -10.53 30.77 17.49
C GLY A 513 -9.39 29.79 17.24
N ASP A 514 -9.34 28.71 18.03
CA ASP A 514 -8.33 27.68 17.93
C ASP A 514 -8.71 26.64 16.87
N VAL A 515 -8.32 26.93 15.63
CA VAL A 515 -8.48 26.02 14.48
C VAL A 515 -7.73 24.71 14.72
N GLY A 516 -6.58 24.76 15.38
CA GLY A 516 -5.79 23.55 15.67
C GLY A 516 -6.53 22.59 16.60
N ALA A 517 -7.24 23.13 17.60
CA ALA A 517 -8.12 22.34 18.46
C ALA A 517 -9.31 21.74 17.68
N GLU A 518 -9.99 22.53 16.83
CA GLU A 518 -11.11 22.04 16.00
C GLU A 518 -10.67 20.88 15.08
N LEU A 519 -9.50 20.99 14.46
CA LEU A 519 -8.97 19.95 13.58
C LEU A 519 -8.56 18.68 14.35
N ARG A 520 -7.96 18.82 15.54
CA ARG A 520 -7.64 17.67 16.40
C ARG A 520 -8.87 16.96 16.91
N GLU A 521 -9.90 17.69 17.32
CA GLU A 521 -11.17 17.10 17.75
C GLU A 521 -11.81 16.31 16.60
N ARG A 522 -11.76 16.87 15.39
CA ARG A 522 -12.42 16.28 14.22
C ARG A 522 -11.70 15.07 13.64
N PHE A 523 -10.39 15.15 13.45
CA PHE A 523 -9.61 14.08 12.81
C PHE A 523 -8.96 13.13 13.82
N GLY A 524 -8.94 13.51 15.10
CA GLY A 524 -8.42 12.71 16.21
C GLY A 524 -6.91 12.81 16.40
N GLY A 525 -6.45 12.37 17.58
CA GLY A 525 -5.02 12.26 17.90
C GLY A 525 -4.29 13.59 18.06
N GLU A 526 -3.01 13.60 17.72
CA GLU A 526 -2.12 14.77 17.80
C GLU A 526 -1.93 15.44 16.42
N ALA A 527 -2.82 15.18 15.45
CA ALA A 527 -2.77 15.82 14.14
C ALA A 527 -2.74 17.36 14.23
N PHE A 528 -2.10 18.05 13.29
CA PHE A 528 -1.91 19.51 13.33
C PHE A 528 -1.25 20.00 14.63
N SER A 529 -0.52 19.14 15.33
CA SER A 529 0.26 19.53 16.51
C SER A 529 1.72 19.77 16.16
N THR A 530 2.53 19.93 17.20
CA THR A 530 3.94 20.26 17.07
C THR A 530 4.70 19.05 16.57
N GLY A 531 5.48 19.19 15.49
CA GLY A 531 6.25 18.07 14.93
C GLY A 531 5.52 17.30 13.83
N HIS A 532 4.27 17.65 13.55
CA HIS A 532 3.45 16.98 12.55
C HIS A 532 3.52 17.67 11.19
N VAL A 533 3.37 16.86 10.14
CA VAL A 533 3.04 17.30 8.80
C VAL A 533 1.63 16.79 8.50
N SER A 534 0.66 17.71 8.47
CA SER A 534 -0.76 17.37 8.38
C SER A 534 -1.43 18.08 7.21
N LEU A 535 -2.38 17.42 6.57
CA LEU A 535 -3.20 17.95 5.49
C LEU A 535 -4.65 17.51 5.70
N MET A 536 -5.59 18.41 5.43
CA MET A 536 -7.01 18.10 5.40
C MET A 536 -7.73 18.86 4.29
N VAL A 537 -8.77 18.23 3.76
CA VAL A 537 -9.79 18.81 2.89
C VAL A 537 -11.16 18.39 3.43
N ASP A 538 -12.09 19.33 3.50
CA ASP A 538 -13.37 19.16 4.18
C ASP A 538 -14.52 19.76 3.35
N LEU A 539 -15.03 18.93 2.45
CA LEU A 539 -16.15 19.26 1.58
C LEU A 539 -17.48 19.10 2.31
N GLY A 540 -17.55 18.27 3.35
CA GLY A 540 -18.70 18.17 4.25
C GLY A 540 -19.02 19.50 4.92
N ARG A 541 -18.00 20.22 5.40
CA ARG A 541 -18.14 21.57 5.94
C ARG A 541 -18.60 22.57 4.87
N LEU A 542 -17.99 22.54 3.68
CA LEU A 542 -18.40 23.40 2.58
C LEU A 542 -19.89 23.19 2.24
N ARG A 543 -20.37 21.93 2.21
CA ARG A 543 -21.79 21.61 2.00
C ARG A 543 -22.67 22.16 3.12
N ALA A 544 -22.26 21.98 4.38
CA ALA A 544 -22.99 22.49 5.53
C ALA A 544 -23.11 24.01 5.47
N ASP A 545 -22.01 24.72 5.23
CA ASP A 545 -21.97 26.18 5.17
C ASP A 545 -22.82 26.72 3.99
N LEU A 546 -22.81 26.05 2.83
CA LEU A 546 -23.67 26.41 1.69
C LEU A 546 -25.16 26.28 2.03
N ARG A 547 -25.55 25.25 2.81
CA ARG A 547 -26.95 25.01 3.21
C ARG A 547 -27.42 26.03 4.26
N THR A 548 -26.57 26.38 5.22
CA THR A 548 -26.93 27.24 6.36
C THR A 548 -26.92 28.74 6.05
N ALA A 549 -26.42 29.19 4.90
CA ALA A 549 -26.34 30.63 4.56
C ALA A 549 -27.71 31.35 4.48
N GLU A 550 -28.23 31.93 5.56
CA GLU A 550 -29.60 32.47 5.60
C GLU A 550 -29.81 33.77 4.82
N LYS A 551 -28.79 34.64 4.81
CA LYS A 551 -28.83 35.94 4.13
C LYS A 551 -27.53 36.18 3.40
N VAL A 552 -27.62 36.56 2.13
CA VAL A 552 -26.47 36.90 1.30
C VAL A 552 -26.67 38.32 0.76
N PRO A 553 -25.80 39.29 1.13
CA PRO A 553 -25.89 40.64 0.59
C PRO A 553 -25.91 40.64 -0.94
N GLY A 554 -26.87 41.34 -1.54
CA GLY A 554 -27.05 41.43 -2.99
C GLY A 554 -27.78 40.23 -3.63
N VAL A 555 -28.26 39.27 -2.85
CA VAL A 555 -29.04 38.12 -3.36
C VAL A 555 -30.46 38.14 -2.78
N PRO A 556 -31.51 38.18 -3.61
CA PRO A 556 -32.89 38.10 -3.13
C PRO A 556 -33.17 36.78 -2.40
N SER A 557 -33.86 36.84 -1.25
CA SER A 557 -34.19 35.66 -0.44
C SER A 557 -34.97 34.60 -1.22
N ALA A 558 -35.87 35.04 -2.12
CA ALA A 558 -36.65 34.16 -2.99
C ALA A 558 -35.77 33.30 -3.93
N LEU A 559 -34.61 33.81 -4.35
CA LEU A 559 -33.68 33.09 -5.23
C LEU A 559 -32.63 32.28 -4.45
N LEU A 560 -32.37 32.65 -3.20
CA LEU A 560 -31.33 32.01 -2.39
C LEU A 560 -31.62 30.52 -2.14
N GLY A 561 -32.88 30.15 -1.85
CA GLY A 561 -33.26 28.75 -1.66
C GLY A 561 -32.99 27.89 -2.90
N ALA A 562 -33.43 28.35 -4.08
CA ALA A 562 -33.16 27.66 -5.34
C ALA A 562 -31.67 27.58 -5.67
N THR A 563 -30.93 28.66 -5.41
CA THR A 563 -29.48 28.69 -5.66
C THR A 563 -28.73 27.72 -4.75
N LYS A 564 -29.11 27.63 -3.47
CA LYS A 564 -28.56 26.64 -2.53
C LYS A 564 -28.78 25.21 -3.00
N ALA A 565 -30.01 24.88 -3.39
CA ALA A 565 -30.35 23.54 -3.87
C ALA A 565 -29.53 23.17 -5.12
N LEU A 566 -29.46 24.08 -6.10
CA LEU A 566 -28.69 23.87 -7.33
C LEU A 566 -27.18 23.74 -7.06
N SER A 567 -26.63 24.59 -6.18
CA SER A 567 -25.20 24.55 -5.84
C SER A 567 -24.83 23.27 -5.09
N GLY A 568 -25.69 22.83 -4.16
CA GLY A 568 -25.53 21.56 -3.46
C GLY A 568 -25.56 20.38 -4.44
N ALA A 569 -26.56 20.32 -5.32
CA ALA A 569 -26.67 19.28 -6.34
C ALA A 569 -25.46 19.26 -7.29
N LEU A 570 -24.92 20.42 -7.65
CA LEU A 570 -23.70 20.52 -8.46
C LEU A 570 -22.49 19.93 -7.73
N LEU A 571 -22.27 20.32 -6.48
CA LEU A 571 -21.16 19.80 -5.67
C LEU A 571 -21.29 18.28 -5.47
N ASP A 572 -22.51 17.80 -5.25
CA ASP A 572 -22.84 16.39 -5.08
C ASP A 572 -22.63 15.57 -6.36
N ARG A 573 -22.72 16.19 -7.54
CA ARG A 573 -22.39 15.58 -8.83
C ARG A 573 -20.90 15.57 -9.11
N ILE A 574 -20.15 16.55 -8.60
CA ILE A 574 -18.70 16.66 -8.84
C ILE A 574 -17.94 15.62 -8.03
N THR A 575 -18.31 15.41 -6.76
CA THR A 575 -17.57 14.50 -5.91
C THR A 575 -18.41 13.89 -4.78
N PRO A 576 -18.26 12.57 -4.54
CA PRO A 576 -18.84 11.88 -3.39
C PRO A 576 -18.05 12.13 -2.10
N LEU A 577 -16.85 12.71 -2.18
CA LEU A 577 -15.96 12.92 -1.05
C LEU A 577 -16.59 13.86 -0.02
N ASP A 578 -16.60 13.44 1.24
CA ASP A 578 -16.96 14.28 2.38
C ASP A 578 -15.72 14.97 2.96
N SER A 579 -14.70 14.20 3.32
CA SER A 579 -13.44 14.73 3.82
C SER A 579 -12.27 13.81 3.52
N GLY A 580 -11.07 14.40 3.47
CA GLY A 580 -9.80 13.69 3.34
C GLY A 580 -8.81 14.27 4.34
N PHE A 581 -8.02 13.41 4.96
CA PHE A 581 -7.04 13.78 5.97
C PHE A 581 -5.81 12.88 5.87
N LEU A 582 -4.63 13.48 6.06
CA LEU A 582 -3.34 12.80 6.13
C LEU A 582 -2.46 13.48 7.18
N ASP A 583 -1.77 12.70 7.99
CA ASP A 583 -0.87 13.17 9.03
C ASP A 583 0.36 12.28 9.13
N PHE A 584 1.52 12.92 9.21
CA PHE A 584 2.79 12.27 9.43
C PHE A 584 3.45 12.86 10.68
N ALA A 585 3.92 11.99 11.58
CA ALA A 585 4.59 12.37 12.80
C ALA A 585 5.84 11.52 13.05
N PRO A 586 6.97 12.11 13.47
CA PRO A 586 8.14 11.36 13.88
C PRO A 586 7.83 10.60 15.16
N VAL A 587 8.28 9.36 15.27
CA VAL A 587 8.17 8.54 16.48
C VAL A 587 9.46 7.79 16.71
N GLU A 588 9.60 7.13 17.86
CA GLU A 588 10.78 6.31 18.12
C GLU A 588 10.96 5.23 17.04
N GLY A 589 12.17 5.17 16.45
CA GLY A 589 12.50 4.23 15.38
C GLY A 589 12.00 4.60 13.98
N GLY A 590 11.39 5.79 13.79
CA GLY A 590 10.92 6.22 12.47
C GLY A 590 9.83 7.28 12.47
N GLY A 591 8.75 7.03 11.73
CA GLY A 591 7.61 7.96 11.61
C GLY A 591 6.31 7.22 11.37
N ARG A 592 5.21 7.76 11.90
CA ARG A 592 3.86 7.22 11.73
C ARG A 592 3.09 8.03 10.70
N LEU A 593 2.42 7.33 9.79
CA LEU A 593 1.50 7.89 8.81
C LEU A 593 0.07 7.49 9.18
N LYS A 594 -0.82 8.46 9.29
CA LYS A 594 -2.26 8.25 9.51
C LYS A 594 -3.02 8.97 8.42
N GLY A 595 -4.05 8.33 7.87
CA GLY A 595 -4.93 8.97 6.91
C GLY A 595 -6.36 8.52 7.06
N ARG A 596 -7.28 9.35 6.57
CA ARG A 596 -8.70 9.00 6.46
C ARG A 596 -9.26 9.63 5.22
N LEU A 597 -9.94 8.82 4.41
CA LEU A 597 -10.83 9.27 3.35
C LEU A 597 -12.25 8.94 3.77
N SER A 598 -13.18 9.90 3.69
CA SER A 598 -14.59 9.69 4.03
C SER A 598 -15.46 10.13 2.87
N LEU A 599 -16.36 9.24 2.46
CA LEU A 599 -17.41 9.52 1.49
C LEU A 599 -18.64 10.05 2.23
N ARG A 600 -19.49 10.76 1.49
CA ARG A 600 -20.81 11.10 2.00
C ARG A 600 -21.58 9.83 2.33
N ALA A 601 -22.32 9.90 3.43
CA ALA A 601 -23.33 8.90 3.71
C ALA A 601 -24.30 8.79 2.54
N GLU A 602 -24.77 7.57 2.27
CA GLU A 602 -25.89 7.42 1.35
C GLU A 602 -27.02 8.29 1.89
N GLN A 603 -27.54 9.20 1.07
CA GLN A 603 -28.87 9.69 1.35
C GLN A 603 -29.74 8.45 1.30
N GLU A 604 -30.32 8.04 2.44
CA GLU A 604 -31.49 7.17 2.44
C GLU A 604 -32.40 7.79 1.38
N ALA A 605 -32.45 7.17 0.20
CA ALA A 605 -33.27 7.63 -0.88
C ALA A 605 -34.67 7.69 -0.28
N SER A 606 -35.13 8.91 -0.03
CA SER A 606 -36.43 9.15 0.58
C SER A 606 -37.44 8.37 -0.25
N ARG A 607 -37.94 7.28 0.34
CA ARG A 607 -39.07 6.52 -0.20
C ARG A 607 -40.26 7.44 -0.43
#